data_AF-A0AAD7ZG44-F1
#
_entry.id   AF-A0AAD7ZG44-F1
#
_cell.length_a   1.000
_cell.length_b   1.000
_cell.length_c   1.000
_cell.angle_alpha   90.00
_cell.angle_beta   90.00
_cell.angle_gamma   90.00
#
_symmetry.space_group_name_H-M   'P 1'
#
loop_
_entity.id
_entity.type
_entity.pdbx_description
1 polymer ?
#
loop_
_entity_poly.entity_id
_entity_poly.type
_entity_poly.pdbx_seq_one_letter_code
_entity_poly.pdbx_strand_id
1 'polypeptide(L)'
;MKPDNILFILYRCTFSPAWEELEADRESIRSHSSNREECKTRRNTGAGTTTGLEVFMRPFEKTRRLTMGQRDLSGARVLIHHPSEFPEPGTGLYLPDVSGDVFTVKVSPAVTVTSTAVRGLSPTVRNCIFPDERQLTIYHTYTETACLTECRINFIRDTCGCTPYYFSNSQDKIYPECSLSQLPCIANHSLDLRFFKPPEGTRGFSAGSSLNCLHCLPTCHETVYSNPDLRFSKGYLDVYYKDLGVVKYRRSLMFDTMQLIVSFGGIAGLFLGVSLLTVVEFFYYVIKIIVAIFYVVVSWRSKSQKSTSKPNKNFNNNHTK
;
A
#
# COMPACT_ATOMS: atom_id res chain seq x y z
N MET A 1 36.94 -3.81 -31.28
CA MET A 1 37.06 -2.88 -30.14
C MET A 1 35.64 -2.51 -29.72
N LYS A 2 35.10 -3.26 -28.76
CA LYS A 2 33.70 -3.19 -28.30
C LYS A 2 33.47 -1.96 -27.41
N PRO A 3 32.28 -1.33 -27.42
CA PRO A 3 31.92 -0.26 -26.50
C PRO A 3 31.02 -0.76 -25.35
N ASP A 4 31.58 -0.84 -24.13
CA ASP A 4 30.92 -1.12 -22.85
C ASP A 4 29.89 -0.06 -22.39
N ASN A 5 28.59 -0.35 -22.41
CA ASN A 5 27.59 0.54 -21.79
C ASN A 5 27.46 0.21 -20.30
N ILE A 6 27.97 1.09 -19.43
CA ILE A 6 27.94 0.88 -17.97
C ILE A 6 26.79 1.71 -17.37
N LEU A 7 25.73 1.05 -16.92
CA LEU A 7 24.76 1.60 -15.98
C LEU A 7 25.26 1.30 -14.55
N PHE A 8 25.69 2.32 -13.80
CA PHE A 8 26.09 2.13 -12.40
C PHE A 8 24.84 2.08 -11.52
N ILE A 9 24.40 0.87 -11.20
CA ILE A 9 23.44 0.61 -10.14
C ILE A 9 24.23 0.38 -8.85
N LEU A 10 24.20 1.34 -7.92
CA LEU A 10 24.81 1.18 -6.59
C LEU A 10 23.86 0.45 -5.63
N TYR A 11 23.45 -0.73 -6.06
CA TYR A 11 23.07 -1.80 -5.16
C TYR A 11 23.95 -2.97 -5.59
N ARG A 12 24.76 -3.52 -4.68
CA ARG A 12 25.41 -4.84 -4.88
C ARG A 12 24.35 -5.95 -4.76
N CYS A 13 23.18 -5.67 -5.33
CA CYS A 13 21.90 -6.21 -4.97
C CYS A 13 20.92 -6.10 -6.12
N THR A 14 21.08 -7.01 -7.06
CA THR A 14 20.02 -7.39 -7.96
C THR A 14 18.95 -8.11 -7.13
N PHE A 15 17.87 -7.40 -6.77
CA PHE A 15 16.58 -8.08 -6.74
C PHE A 15 16.40 -8.58 -8.18
N SER A 16 16.67 -9.86 -8.42
CA SER A 16 16.56 -10.47 -9.73
C SER A 16 15.09 -10.47 -10.15
N PRO A 17 14.69 -9.63 -11.12
CA PRO A 17 14.45 -10.07 -12.48
C PRO A 17 15.74 -9.98 -13.29
N ALA A 18 15.82 -10.69 -14.39
CA ALA A 18 17.00 -10.69 -15.25
C ALA A 18 17.25 -9.31 -15.88
N TRP A 19 18.07 -8.46 -15.25
CA TRP A 19 18.52 -7.20 -15.84
C TRP A 19 20.05 -7.04 -15.87
N GLU A 20 20.80 -8.12 -15.66
CA GLU A 20 22.25 -8.12 -15.78
C GLU A 20 22.69 -9.19 -16.81
N GLU A 21 22.28 -9.01 -18.07
CA GLU A 21 22.63 -9.94 -19.14
C GLU A 21 22.79 -9.26 -20.51
N LEU A 22 23.46 -8.11 -20.54
CA LEU A 22 24.11 -7.63 -21.76
C LEU A 22 25.60 -7.43 -21.48
N GLU A 23 26.33 -8.52 -21.74
CA GLU A 23 27.76 -8.60 -22.05
C GLU A 23 28.77 -8.39 -20.90
N ALA A 24 28.64 -9.16 -19.82
CA ALA A 24 29.84 -9.63 -19.12
C ALA A 24 30.48 -10.76 -19.95
N ASP A 25 31.76 -10.63 -20.27
CA ASP A 25 32.52 -11.60 -21.07
C ASP A 25 32.29 -13.04 -20.61
N ARG A 26 31.87 -13.87 -21.57
CA ARG A 26 31.56 -15.31 -21.44
C ARG A 26 32.76 -16.19 -21.05
N GLU A 27 33.93 -15.59 -20.81
CA GLU A 27 35.17 -16.27 -20.39
C GLU A 27 35.51 -16.12 -18.90
N SER A 28 34.91 -15.18 -18.16
CA SER A 28 35.09 -15.12 -16.69
C SER A 28 34.11 -16.01 -15.91
N ILE A 29 33.05 -16.50 -16.58
CA ILE A 29 31.90 -17.21 -15.98
C ILE A 29 32.22 -18.67 -15.60
N ARG A 30 33.41 -19.21 -15.87
CA ARG A 30 33.76 -20.58 -15.44
C ARG A 30 34.32 -20.72 -14.01
N SER A 31 34.47 -19.64 -13.24
CA SER A 31 35.07 -19.76 -11.88
C SER A 31 34.28 -19.20 -10.71
N HIS A 32 33.10 -18.59 -10.90
CA HIS A 32 32.33 -17.98 -9.80
C HIS A 32 30.88 -18.52 -9.69
N SER A 33 30.68 -19.82 -9.90
CA SER A 33 29.39 -20.49 -9.66
C SER A 33 29.27 -21.07 -8.24
N SER A 34 29.54 -20.28 -7.19
CA SER A 34 29.36 -20.77 -5.81
C SER A 34 29.31 -19.67 -4.74
N ASN A 35 28.50 -18.62 -4.92
CA ASN A 35 27.87 -17.91 -3.80
C ASN A 35 26.96 -16.81 -4.35
N ARG A 36 25.64 -17.06 -4.30
CA ARG A 36 24.64 -16.01 -4.49
C ARG A 36 24.70 -15.15 -3.23
N GLU A 37 25.56 -14.13 -3.19
CA GLU A 37 25.69 -13.24 -2.04
C GLU A 37 24.31 -12.63 -1.74
N GLU A 38 23.77 -12.93 -0.56
CA GLU A 38 22.51 -12.37 -0.11
C GLU A 38 22.59 -10.84 0.03
N CYS A 39 21.51 -10.20 -0.38
CA CYS A 39 21.40 -8.76 -0.35
C CYS A 39 21.32 -8.17 1.04
N LYS A 40 22.44 -7.64 1.52
CA LYS A 40 22.51 -7.05 2.86
C LYS A 40 22.42 -5.53 2.81
N THR A 41 21.37 -4.98 3.41
CA THR A 41 21.22 -3.54 3.61
C THR A 41 22.33 -3.02 4.54
N ARG A 42 23.00 -1.94 4.12
CA ARG A 42 23.96 -1.21 4.95
C ARG A 42 23.22 -0.19 5.80
N ARG A 43 23.55 -0.12 7.09
CA ARG A 43 22.97 0.84 8.03
C ARG A 43 24.04 1.88 8.36
N ASN A 44 23.66 3.14 8.31
CA ASN A 44 24.49 4.25 8.75
C ASN A 44 23.96 4.78 10.09
N THR A 45 24.86 5.06 11.03
CA THR A 45 24.55 5.65 12.34
C THR A 45 25.07 7.09 12.46
N GLY A 46 25.73 7.61 11.44
CA GLY A 46 26.24 8.98 11.36
C GLY A 46 25.37 9.88 10.48
N ALA A 47 25.59 11.18 10.61
CA ALA A 47 25.01 12.21 9.76
C ALA A 47 26.11 13.18 9.32
N GLY A 48 25.94 13.77 8.13
CA GLY A 48 26.93 14.63 7.49
C GLY A 48 27.73 13.94 6.37
N THR A 49 28.40 14.76 5.56
CA THR A 49 29.06 14.41 4.29
C THR A 49 30.05 13.25 4.39
N THR A 50 30.80 13.14 5.49
CA THR A 50 31.84 12.10 5.66
C THR A 50 31.30 10.72 6.04
N THR A 51 30.00 10.61 6.33
CA THR A 51 29.37 9.37 6.80
C THR A 51 28.49 8.72 5.72
N GLY A 52 28.32 9.43 4.60
CA GLY A 52 27.40 9.07 3.53
C GLY A 52 27.93 8.03 2.54
N LEU A 53 27.26 7.96 1.40
CA LEU A 53 27.68 7.23 0.22
C LEU A 53 28.37 8.20 -0.74
N GLU A 54 29.64 7.93 -1.02
CA GLU A 54 30.44 8.67 -1.99
C GLU A 54 30.59 7.87 -3.30
N VAL A 55 30.37 8.53 -4.43
CA VAL A 55 30.36 7.90 -5.76
C VAL A 55 31.10 8.77 -6.75
N PHE A 56 32.15 8.22 -7.35
CA PHE A 56 32.88 8.88 -8.42
C PHE A 56 32.37 8.39 -9.77
N MET A 57 31.69 9.28 -10.51
CA MET A 57 31.11 8.95 -11.81
C MET A 57 32.07 9.37 -12.93
N ARG A 58 32.34 8.45 -13.87
CA ARG A 58 33.11 8.76 -15.08
C ARG A 58 32.16 9.26 -16.19
N PRO A 59 32.50 10.34 -16.91
CA PRO A 59 31.67 10.82 -18.00
C PRO A 59 31.65 9.83 -19.16
N PHE A 60 30.50 9.67 -19.81
CA PHE A 60 30.36 8.83 -21.00
C PHE A 60 30.99 9.47 -22.23
N GLU A 61 31.66 8.64 -23.04
CA GLU A 61 32.17 9.01 -24.37
C GLU A 61 31.06 9.58 -25.25
N LYS A 62 31.36 10.66 -26.00
CA LYS A 62 30.39 11.33 -26.88
C LYS A 62 29.83 10.41 -27.97
N THR A 63 30.58 9.40 -28.40
CA THR A 63 30.22 8.42 -29.43
C THR A 63 29.13 7.45 -29.01
N ARG A 64 28.88 7.30 -27.70
CA ARG A 64 27.86 6.39 -27.14
C ARG A 64 26.56 7.10 -26.76
N ARG A 65 26.45 8.40 -27.07
CA ARG A 65 25.28 9.21 -26.76
C ARG A 65 24.24 9.05 -27.87
N LEU A 66 23.01 8.71 -27.49
CA LEU A 66 21.88 8.76 -28.43
C LEU A 66 21.46 10.23 -28.56
N THR A 67 21.46 10.79 -29.78
CA THR A 67 21.36 12.25 -29.95
C THR A 67 19.94 12.78 -30.13
N MET A 68 19.04 12.02 -30.77
CA MET A 68 17.71 12.52 -31.15
C MET A 68 16.62 11.99 -30.21
N GLY A 69 15.83 12.89 -29.63
CA GLY A 69 14.63 12.53 -28.83
C GLY A 69 14.90 12.12 -27.38
N GLN A 70 16.14 12.21 -26.87
CA GLN A 70 16.42 11.97 -25.45
C GLN A 70 15.99 13.15 -24.58
N ARG A 71 15.36 12.83 -23.43
CA ARG A 71 14.99 13.82 -22.40
C ARG A 71 16.21 14.38 -21.66
N ASP A 72 17.21 13.51 -21.45
CA ASP A 72 18.38 13.75 -20.60
C ASP A 72 19.66 13.60 -21.46
N LEU A 73 20.07 14.67 -22.15
CA LEU A 73 21.08 14.64 -23.23
C LEU A 73 22.53 14.32 -22.78
N SER A 74 22.88 14.53 -21.51
CA SER A 74 24.21 14.23 -20.97
C SER A 74 24.26 14.37 -19.45
N GLY A 75 24.23 13.25 -18.73
CA GLY A 75 24.21 13.27 -17.27
C GLY A 75 23.91 11.90 -16.66
N ALA A 76 23.73 11.88 -15.34
CA ALA A 76 23.26 10.72 -14.59
C ALA A 76 21.95 11.06 -13.88
N ARG A 77 21.09 10.07 -13.62
CA ARG A 77 19.88 10.26 -12.82
C ARG A 77 20.02 9.49 -11.53
N VAL A 78 19.86 10.18 -10.40
CA VAL A 78 19.97 9.58 -9.07
C VAL A 78 18.58 9.44 -8.48
N LEU A 79 18.25 8.22 -8.07
CA LEU A 79 16.99 7.88 -7.41
C LEU A 79 17.29 7.39 -6.00
N ILE A 80 16.58 7.94 -5.02
CA ILE A 80 16.67 7.53 -3.61
C ILE A 80 15.29 7.02 -3.23
N HIS A 81 15.20 5.75 -2.88
CA HIS A 81 13.96 5.07 -2.55
C HIS A 81 14.22 3.98 -1.49
N HIS A 82 13.14 3.41 -0.95
CA HIS A 82 13.25 2.32 0.01
C HIS A 82 13.76 1.03 -0.69
N PRO A 83 14.62 0.21 -0.07
CA PRO A 83 15.22 -0.97 -0.72
C PRO A 83 14.22 -2.05 -1.18
N SER A 84 13.01 -2.06 -0.62
CA SER A 84 11.94 -2.98 -1.01
C SER A 84 11.03 -2.43 -2.12
N GLU A 85 11.27 -1.20 -2.58
CA GLU A 85 10.49 -0.54 -3.63
C GLU A 85 11.21 -0.59 -4.97
N PHE A 86 10.44 -0.63 -6.05
CA PHE A 86 10.98 -0.56 -7.40
C PHE A 86 11.41 0.85 -7.77
N PRO A 87 12.60 1.04 -8.37
CA PRO A 87 13.01 2.34 -8.88
C PRO A 87 12.18 2.72 -10.11
N GLU A 88 11.19 3.61 -9.95
CA GLU A 88 10.34 4.03 -11.08
C GLU A 88 11.12 4.92 -12.07
N PRO A 89 11.31 4.47 -13.33
CA PRO A 89 12.05 5.23 -14.33
C PRO A 89 11.25 6.48 -14.72
N GLY A 90 11.82 7.65 -14.44
CA GLY A 90 11.17 8.95 -14.69
C GLY A 90 11.06 9.84 -13.45
N THR A 91 11.25 9.26 -12.27
CA THR A 91 11.43 9.99 -11.01
C THR A 91 12.91 10.27 -10.75
N GLY A 92 13.22 11.02 -9.68
CA GLY A 92 14.60 11.28 -9.25
C GLY A 92 15.27 12.51 -9.87
N LEU A 93 16.52 12.71 -9.47
CA LEU A 93 17.31 13.89 -9.72
C LEU A 93 18.20 13.71 -10.95
N TYR A 94 18.06 14.60 -11.94
CA TYR A 94 18.98 14.66 -13.06
C TYR A 94 20.25 15.45 -12.71
N LEU A 95 21.40 14.85 -12.95
CA LEU A 95 22.73 15.39 -12.73
C LEU A 95 23.40 15.65 -14.08
N PRO A 96 23.39 16.90 -14.57
CA PRO A 96 23.98 17.22 -15.87
C PRO A 96 25.52 17.12 -15.87
N ASP A 97 26.08 16.81 -17.03
CA ASP A 97 27.51 16.76 -17.30
C ASP A 97 28.10 18.19 -17.47
N VAL A 98 28.10 19.04 -16.43
CA VAL A 98 28.82 20.36 -16.33
C VAL A 98 30.10 20.42 -15.44
N SER A 99 31.23 20.97 -15.91
CA SER A 99 32.58 20.81 -15.27
C SER A 99 32.83 21.64 -14.01
N GLY A 100 33.45 21.02 -12.98
CA GLY A 100 34.02 21.66 -11.77
C GLY A 100 33.12 21.65 -10.53
N ASP A 101 33.49 20.86 -9.50
CA ASP A 101 32.97 20.76 -8.11
C ASP A 101 32.04 19.56 -7.79
N VAL A 102 31.63 19.36 -6.53
CA VAL A 102 30.97 18.18 -5.90
C VAL A 102 29.40 18.22 -5.92
N PHE A 103 28.71 17.10 -6.21
CA PHE A 103 27.25 16.95 -6.06
C PHE A 103 26.91 16.42 -4.67
N THR A 104 26.26 17.22 -3.83
CA THR A 104 25.79 16.75 -2.52
C THR A 104 24.28 16.58 -2.49
N VAL A 105 23.80 15.39 -2.12
CA VAL A 105 22.40 15.11 -1.87
C VAL A 105 22.20 14.91 -0.38
N LYS A 106 21.50 15.86 0.23
CA LYS A 106 21.06 15.77 1.62
C LYS A 106 19.78 14.96 1.71
N VAL A 107 19.83 13.84 2.42
CA VAL A 107 18.69 12.95 2.63
C VAL A 107 18.06 13.23 3.99
N SER A 108 16.77 13.53 3.99
CA SER A 108 15.95 13.69 5.19
C SER A 108 14.80 12.68 5.17
N PRO A 109 14.94 11.54 5.87
CA PRO A 109 13.88 10.55 5.94
C PRO A 109 12.77 11.00 6.90
N ALA A 110 11.53 10.73 6.51
CA ALA A 110 10.35 10.80 7.35
C ALA A 110 9.70 9.42 7.42
N VAL A 111 9.40 8.95 8.62
CA VAL A 111 8.80 7.63 8.85
C VAL A 111 7.39 7.78 9.39
N THR A 112 6.43 7.10 8.78
CA THR A 112 5.06 7.00 9.27
C THR A 112 4.86 5.63 9.88
N VAL A 113 4.53 5.60 11.18
CA VAL A 113 4.29 4.36 11.93
C VAL A 113 2.86 4.34 12.44
N THR A 114 2.10 3.36 11.97
CA THR A 114 0.74 3.11 12.44
C THR A 114 0.75 2.17 13.64
N SER A 115 -0.07 2.46 14.66
CA SER A 115 -0.17 1.62 15.86
C SER A 115 -0.83 0.27 15.57
N THR A 116 -0.47 -0.75 16.35
CA THR A 116 -1.04 -2.11 16.21
C THR A 116 -2.54 -2.15 16.45
N ALA A 117 -3.10 -1.24 17.26
CA ALA A 117 -4.55 -1.15 17.47
C ALA A 117 -5.32 -0.88 16.17
N VAL A 118 -4.73 -0.11 15.24
CA VAL A 118 -5.32 0.17 13.92
C VAL A 118 -5.35 -1.10 13.05
N ARG A 119 -4.47 -2.07 13.32
CA ARG A 119 -4.42 -3.34 12.58
C ARG A 119 -5.70 -4.17 12.75
N GLY A 120 -6.39 -4.03 13.88
CA GLY A 120 -7.68 -4.71 14.12
C GLY A 120 -8.84 -4.21 13.26
N LEU A 121 -8.71 -3.04 12.61
CA LEU A 121 -9.70 -2.52 11.68
C LEU A 121 -9.50 -3.10 10.27
N SER A 122 -10.60 -3.30 9.54
CA SER A 122 -10.52 -3.70 8.13
C SER A 122 -9.80 -2.64 7.29
N PRO A 123 -9.09 -3.03 6.20
CA PRO A 123 -8.39 -2.10 5.32
C PRO A 123 -9.28 -0.96 4.78
N THR A 124 -10.56 -1.24 4.53
CA THR A 124 -11.55 -0.27 4.03
C THR A 124 -11.92 0.79 5.05
N VAL A 125 -11.93 0.48 6.35
CA VAL A 125 -12.24 1.45 7.41
C VAL A 125 -11.03 2.32 7.73
N ARG A 126 -9.84 1.71 7.81
CA ARG A 126 -8.59 2.43 8.14
C ARG A 126 -7.93 3.12 6.95
N ASN A 127 -8.38 2.84 5.72
CA ASN A 127 -7.87 3.39 4.46
C ASN A 127 -6.35 3.24 4.26
N CYS A 128 -5.77 2.13 4.73
CA CYS A 128 -4.37 1.78 4.47
C CYS A 128 -4.16 0.26 4.59
N ILE A 129 -3.10 -0.25 3.95
CA ILE A 129 -2.70 -1.66 3.98
C ILE A 129 -1.31 -1.78 4.62
N PHE A 130 -1.13 -2.76 5.50
CA PHE A 130 0.19 -3.04 6.06
C PHE A 130 1.05 -3.85 5.07
N PRO A 131 2.38 -3.68 5.10
CA PRO A 131 3.29 -4.30 4.11
C PRO A 131 3.19 -5.82 4.00
N ASP A 132 2.75 -6.49 5.06
CA ASP A 132 2.66 -7.94 5.20
C ASP A 132 1.26 -8.53 4.93
N GLU A 133 0.22 -7.70 4.78
CA GLU A 133 -1.17 -8.19 4.67
C GLU A 133 -1.57 -8.59 3.26
N ARG A 134 -0.92 -8.03 2.24
CA ARG A 134 -1.20 -8.33 0.84
C ARG A 134 0.08 -8.74 0.14
N GLN A 135 0.04 -9.89 -0.52
CA GLN A 135 1.12 -10.34 -1.39
C GLN A 135 0.86 -9.82 -2.80
N LEU A 136 1.90 -9.26 -3.42
CA LEU A 136 1.91 -8.81 -4.80
C LEU A 136 2.54 -9.91 -5.67
N THR A 137 2.27 -9.92 -6.98
CA THR A 137 2.81 -10.98 -7.87
C THR A 137 4.28 -10.77 -8.15
N ILE A 138 4.71 -9.51 -8.26
CA ILE A 138 6.07 -9.12 -8.62
C ILE A 138 6.92 -8.81 -7.39
N TYR A 139 6.29 -8.35 -6.30
CA TYR A 139 6.95 -7.88 -5.08
C TYR A 139 6.50 -8.68 -3.86
N HIS A 140 7.41 -8.97 -2.92
CA HIS A 140 7.07 -9.73 -1.70
C HIS A 140 6.53 -8.86 -0.55
N THR A 141 6.59 -7.54 -0.70
CA THR A 141 6.19 -6.58 0.33
C THR A 141 5.25 -5.57 -0.30
N TYR A 142 4.09 -5.35 0.32
CA TYR A 142 3.14 -4.37 -0.18
C TYR A 142 3.64 -2.94 0.09
N THR A 143 3.73 -2.16 -0.98
CA THR A 143 3.77 -0.71 -0.93
C THR A 143 2.74 -0.16 -1.93
N GLU A 144 2.27 1.07 -1.70
CA GLU A 144 1.40 1.74 -2.66
C GLU A 144 2.03 1.81 -4.06
N THR A 145 3.31 2.19 -4.13
CA THR A 145 4.08 2.28 -5.38
C THR A 145 4.22 0.92 -6.10
N ALA A 146 4.45 -0.16 -5.35
CA ALA A 146 4.50 -1.50 -5.90
C ALA A 146 3.14 -1.96 -6.45
N CYS A 147 2.05 -1.69 -5.73
CA CYS A 147 0.69 -1.99 -6.18
C CYS A 147 0.32 -1.23 -7.46
N LEU A 148 0.61 0.08 -7.51
CA LEU A 148 0.37 0.91 -8.69
C LEU A 148 1.19 0.45 -9.91
N THR A 149 2.42 0.02 -9.68
CA THR A 149 3.29 -0.56 -10.72
C THR A 149 2.71 -1.86 -11.27
N GLU A 150 2.27 -2.77 -10.38
CA GLU A 150 1.63 -4.01 -10.78
C GLU A 150 0.31 -3.75 -11.53
N CYS A 151 -0.48 -2.77 -11.10
CA CYS A 151 -1.69 -2.35 -11.80
C CYS A 151 -1.41 -1.93 -13.26
N ARG A 152 -0.34 -1.15 -13.51
CA ARG A 152 0.10 -0.78 -14.86
C ARG A 152 0.56 -1.99 -15.67
N ILE A 153 1.31 -2.90 -15.07
CA ILE A 153 1.80 -4.10 -15.75
C ILE A 153 0.64 -5.00 -16.15
N ASN A 154 -0.33 -5.21 -15.26
CA ASN A 154 -1.53 -5.99 -15.54
C ASN A 154 -2.34 -5.36 -16.68
N PHE A 155 -2.49 -4.04 -16.71
CA PHE A 155 -3.12 -3.38 -17.85
C PHE A 155 -2.40 -3.61 -19.18
N ILE A 156 -1.05 -3.59 -19.20
CA ILE A 156 -0.25 -3.89 -20.39
C ILE A 156 -0.44 -5.35 -20.81
N ARG A 157 -0.44 -6.28 -19.85
CA ARG A 157 -0.66 -7.72 -20.09
C ARG A 157 -2.04 -7.98 -20.68
N ASP A 158 -3.08 -7.39 -20.11
CA ASP A 158 -4.46 -7.59 -20.53
C ASP A 158 -4.76 -6.93 -21.89
N THR A 159 -4.15 -5.79 -22.17
CA THR A 159 -4.41 -5.00 -23.39
C THR A 159 -3.50 -5.38 -24.56
N CYS A 160 -2.20 -5.55 -24.31
CA CYS A 160 -1.18 -5.79 -25.34
C CYS A 160 -0.60 -7.21 -25.32
N GLY A 161 -0.95 -8.05 -24.33
CA GLY A 161 -0.59 -9.47 -24.30
C GLY A 161 0.90 -9.77 -24.04
N CYS A 162 1.65 -8.84 -23.44
CA CYS A 162 3.08 -9.00 -23.18
C CYS A 162 3.53 -8.36 -21.86
N THR A 163 4.68 -8.78 -21.35
CA THR A 163 5.33 -8.17 -20.17
C THR A 163 6.54 -7.35 -20.62
N PRO A 164 6.67 -6.08 -20.23
CA PRO A 164 7.85 -5.29 -20.58
C PRO A 164 9.15 -5.93 -20.07
N TYR A 165 10.23 -5.84 -20.84
CA TYR A 165 11.51 -6.52 -20.55
C TYR A 165 12.08 -6.21 -19.15
N TYR A 166 11.87 -4.99 -18.66
CA TYR A 166 12.36 -4.54 -17.34
C TYR A 166 11.58 -5.12 -16.16
N PHE A 167 10.47 -5.81 -16.43
CA PHE A 167 9.66 -6.55 -15.44
C PHE A 167 9.65 -8.05 -15.72
N SER A 168 10.55 -8.58 -16.57
CA SER A 168 10.61 -10.01 -16.86
C SER A 168 11.21 -10.77 -15.66
N ASN A 169 10.38 -10.95 -14.65
CA ASN A 169 10.60 -11.99 -13.67
C ASN A 169 10.28 -13.33 -14.35
N SER A 170 11.29 -14.20 -14.42
CA SER A 170 11.28 -15.57 -14.97
C SER A 170 10.18 -16.50 -14.43
N GLN A 171 9.28 -16.02 -13.57
CA GLN A 171 8.21 -16.78 -12.95
C GLN A 171 6.87 -16.71 -13.69
N ASP A 172 6.59 -15.63 -14.44
CA ASP A 172 5.33 -15.49 -15.19
C ASP A 172 5.45 -16.03 -16.62
N LYS A 173 5.36 -17.37 -16.78
CA LYS A 173 5.38 -18.03 -18.10
C LYS A 173 4.15 -17.73 -18.98
N ILE A 174 3.15 -17.05 -18.44
CA ILE A 174 1.87 -16.78 -19.13
C ILE A 174 2.02 -15.72 -20.20
N TYR A 175 2.81 -14.67 -19.92
CA TYR A 175 2.98 -13.53 -20.82
C TYR A 175 4.43 -13.44 -21.29
N PRO A 176 4.70 -13.54 -22.61
CA PRO A 176 6.05 -13.39 -23.13
C PRO A 176 6.56 -11.96 -22.95
N GLU A 177 7.86 -11.79 -23.02
CA GLU A 177 8.48 -10.46 -23.06
C GLU A 177 8.01 -9.67 -24.29
N CYS A 178 7.74 -8.37 -24.10
CA CYS A 178 7.28 -7.50 -25.18
C CYS A 178 8.33 -7.35 -26.27
N SER A 179 7.98 -7.77 -27.48
CA SER A 179 8.80 -7.59 -28.68
C SER A 179 8.65 -6.19 -29.28
N LEU A 180 9.55 -5.82 -30.21
CA LEU A 180 9.51 -4.52 -30.88
C LEU A 180 8.18 -4.24 -31.60
N SER A 181 7.50 -5.27 -32.09
CA SER A 181 6.20 -5.15 -32.77
C SER A 181 5.04 -4.82 -31.82
N GLN A 182 5.19 -5.09 -30.51
CA GLN A 182 4.18 -4.82 -29.49
C GLN A 182 4.36 -3.46 -28.80
N LEU A 183 5.54 -2.84 -28.91
CA LEU A 183 5.79 -1.49 -28.38
C LEU A 183 4.81 -0.41 -28.88
N PRO A 184 4.38 -0.41 -30.17
CA PRO A 184 3.36 0.53 -30.63
C PRO A 184 2.02 0.42 -29.88
N CYS A 185 1.62 -0.77 -29.43
CA CYS A 185 0.40 -0.95 -28.62
C CYS A 185 0.51 -0.18 -27.30
N ILE A 186 1.64 -0.35 -26.60
CA ILE A 186 1.91 0.34 -25.34
C ILE A 186 1.95 1.86 -25.56
N ALA A 187 2.57 2.31 -26.65
CA ALA A 187 2.65 3.73 -26.99
C ALA A 187 1.27 4.35 -27.28
N ASN A 188 0.37 3.61 -27.94
CA ASN A 188 -0.99 4.04 -28.22
C ASN A 188 -1.82 4.25 -26.94
N HIS A 189 -1.57 3.43 -25.91
CA HIS A 189 -2.19 3.54 -24.59
C HIS A 189 -1.37 4.37 -23.58
N SER A 190 -0.48 5.23 -24.06
CA SER A 190 0.38 6.03 -23.19
C SER A 190 -0.40 6.99 -22.27
N LEU A 191 -1.60 7.45 -22.66
CA LEU A 191 -2.45 8.29 -21.80
C LEU A 191 -3.01 7.51 -20.61
N ASP A 192 -3.53 6.30 -20.85
CA ASP A 192 -4.07 5.44 -19.80
C ASP A 192 -2.98 5.07 -18.78
N LEU A 193 -1.77 4.80 -19.26
CA LEU A 193 -0.63 4.40 -18.41
C LEU A 193 -0.05 5.56 -17.58
N ARG A 194 -0.21 6.81 -18.03
CA ARG A 194 0.32 8.00 -17.35
C ARG A 194 -0.51 8.44 -16.16
N PHE A 195 -1.82 8.25 -16.21
CA PHE A 195 -2.74 8.82 -15.22
C PHE A 195 -3.53 7.74 -14.48
N PHE A 196 -3.56 7.83 -13.15
CA PHE A 196 -4.43 7.01 -12.31
C PHE A 196 -5.75 7.73 -12.06
N LYS A 197 -6.84 6.96 -12.05
CA LYS A 197 -8.17 7.46 -11.71
C LYS A 197 -8.25 7.82 -10.22
N PRO A 198 -8.62 9.07 -9.85
CA PRO A 198 -8.76 9.44 -8.46
C PRO A 198 -10.01 8.81 -7.81
N PRO A 199 -10.10 8.78 -6.48
CA PRO A 199 -11.31 8.39 -5.75
C PRO A 199 -12.54 9.19 -6.18
N GLU A 200 -13.72 8.56 -6.13
CA GLU A 200 -14.98 9.20 -6.50
C GLU A 200 -15.24 10.46 -5.67
N GLY A 201 -15.71 11.53 -6.33
CA GLY A 201 -15.98 12.82 -5.68
C GLY A 201 -14.79 13.78 -5.59
N THR A 202 -13.62 13.41 -6.12
CA THR A 202 -12.47 14.32 -6.20
C THR A 202 -12.76 15.46 -7.19
N ARG A 203 -12.81 16.70 -6.69
CA ARG A 203 -13.10 17.88 -7.52
C ARG A 203 -11.94 18.16 -8.49
N GLY A 204 -12.26 18.58 -9.72
CA GLY A 204 -11.27 19.04 -10.70
C GLY A 204 -10.69 17.96 -11.61
N PHE A 205 -11.15 16.71 -11.52
CA PHE A 205 -10.76 15.63 -12.42
C PHE A 205 -11.93 15.24 -13.32
N SER A 206 -11.78 15.45 -14.63
CA SER A 206 -12.73 14.98 -15.64
C SER A 206 -12.43 13.53 -16.02
N ALA A 207 -13.45 12.81 -16.49
CA ALA A 207 -13.38 11.41 -16.90
C ALA A 207 -12.60 11.23 -18.22
N GLY A 208 -11.30 11.49 -18.19
CA GLY A 208 -10.38 11.14 -19.28
C GLY A 208 -9.88 9.69 -19.19
N SER A 209 -9.17 9.27 -20.24
CA SER A 209 -8.34 8.05 -20.28
C SER A 209 -7.44 7.97 -19.05
N SER A 210 -7.76 7.07 -18.13
CA SER A 210 -7.06 6.89 -16.86
C SER A 210 -7.19 5.45 -16.36
N LEU A 211 -6.13 4.95 -15.73
CA LEU A 211 -6.08 3.59 -15.22
C LEU A 211 -6.75 3.50 -13.85
N ASN A 212 -7.66 2.53 -13.69
CA ASN A 212 -8.36 2.31 -12.43
C ASN A 212 -7.55 1.42 -11.48
N CYS A 213 -6.85 2.03 -10.53
CA CYS A 213 -6.11 1.35 -9.47
C CYS A 213 -6.65 1.68 -8.06
N LEU A 214 -7.97 1.90 -7.92
CA LEU A 214 -8.63 2.24 -6.65
C LEU A 214 -8.42 1.20 -5.53
N HIS A 215 -8.00 -0.01 -5.88
CA HIS A 215 -7.66 -1.08 -4.94
C HIS A 215 -6.27 -0.94 -4.30
N CYS A 216 -5.43 -0.01 -4.79
CA CYS A 216 -4.13 0.31 -4.21
C CYS A 216 -4.32 1.39 -3.15
N LEU A 217 -4.46 0.94 -1.90
CA LEU A 217 -4.53 1.83 -0.74
C LEU A 217 -3.11 2.24 -0.30
N PRO A 218 -2.95 3.40 0.36
CA PRO A 218 -1.65 3.82 0.87
C PRO A 218 -1.11 2.84 1.92
N THR A 219 0.21 2.80 2.06
CA THR A 219 0.88 1.90 3.01
C THR A 219 0.70 2.42 4.45
N CYS A 220 0.28 1.58 5.39
CA CYS A 220 0.15 1.99 6.80
C CYS A 220 1.51 2.28 7.47
N HIS A 221 2.59 1.72 6.95
CA HIS A 221 3.95 1.95 7.43
C HIS A 221 4.82 2.33 6.24
N GLU A 222 5.39 3.53 6.25
CA GLU A 222 6.10 4.07 5.09
C GLU A 222 7.31 4.89 5.53
N THR A 223 8.37 4.85 4.71
CA THR A 223 9.54 5.71 4.85
C THR A 223 9.70 6.52 3.57
N VAL A 224 9.56 7.84 3.68
CA VAL A 224 9.72 8.76 2.57
C VAL A 224 11.05 9.49 2.72
N TYR A 225 11.81 9.59 1.64
CA TYR A 225 13.07 10.33 1.60
C TYR A 225 12.85 11.67 0.92
N SER A 226 13.02 12.76 1.68
CA SER A 226 13.00 14.11 1.14
C SER A 226 14.42 14.59 0.86
N ASN A 227 14.60 15.29 -0.26
CA ASN A 227 15.88 15.85 -0.69
C ASN A 227 15.75 17.38 -0.77
N PRO A 228 15.84 18.10 0.37
CA PRO A 228 15.47 19.51 0.45
C PRO A 228 16.50 20.48 -0.15
N ASP A 229 17.70 20.02 -0.53
CA ASP A 229 18.74 20.94 -1.00
C ASP A 229 19.66 20.27 -2.01
N LEU A 230 19.81 20.92 -3.16
CA LEU A 230 20.62 20.47 -4.28
C LEU A 230 21.73 21.48 -4.50
N ARG A 231 22.97 21.07 -4.18
CA ARG A 231 24.16 21.80 -4.62
C ARG A 231 24.72 21.08 -5.84
N PHE A 232 24.83 21.82 -6.93
CA PHE A 232 25.17 21.28 -8.25
C PHE A 232 26.66 21.40 -8.54
N SER A 233 27.32 20.27 -8.86
CA SER A 233 28.58 20.23 -9.65
C SER A 233 29.16 18.80 -9.81
N LYS A 234 29.96 18.56 -10.87
CA LYS A 234 30.39 17.25 -11.42
C LYS A 234 31.20 16.20 -10.60
N GLY A 235 30.93 14.93 -10.92
CA GLY A 235 31.92 13.84 -10.92
C GLY A 235 32.12 13.14 -9.57
N TYR A 236 31.68 13.78 -8.50
CA TYR A 236 31.59 13.20 -7.17
C TYR A 236 30.17 13.41 -6.67
N LEU A 237 29.47 12.33 -6.36
CA LEU A 237 28.16 12.33 -5.73
C LEU A 237 28.35 11.88 -4.29
N ASP A 238 27.97 12.76 -3.36
CA ASP A 238 27.93 12.48 -1.93
C ASP A 238 26.48 12.51 -1.45
N VAL A 239 26.00 11.36 -0.97
CA VAL A 239 24.66 11.18 -0.44
C VAL A 239 24.76 10.91 1.06
N TYR A 240 24.28 11.84 1.88
CA TYR A 240 24.36 11.71 3.34
C TYR A 240 23.06 12.07 4.05
N TYR A 241 22.90 11.55 5.27
CA TYR A 241 21.79 11.92 6.14
C TYR A 241 22.00 13.31 6.71
N LYS A 242 20.98 14.16 6.61
CA LYS A 242 20.99 15.54 7.14
C LYS A 242 21.17 15.55 8.65
N ASP A 243 20.42 14.71 9.35
CA ASP A 243 20.31 14.68 10.81
C ASP A 243 20.50 13.23 11.30
N LEU A 244 20.99 13.05 12.53
CA LEU A 244 21.14 11.73 13.17
C LEU A 244 19.78 11.07 13.47
N GLY A 245 18.73 11.88 13.58
CA GLY A 245 17.36 11.45 13.85
C GLY A 245 16.48 11.54 12.61
N VAL A 246 15.28 10.97 12.74
CA VAL A 246 14.26 10.99 11.68
C VAL A 246 12.96 11.57 12.22
N VAL A 247 12.20 12.26 11.37
CA VAL A 247 10.86 12.72 11.75
C VAL A 247 9.92 11.50 11.75
N LYS A 248 9.30 11.22 12.89
CA LYS A 248 8.37 10.10 13.05
C LYS A 248 6.93 10.59 13.19
N TYR A 249 6.11 10.34 12.19
CA TYR A 249 4.66 10.49 12.26
C TYR A 249 4.06 9.22 12.87
N ARG A 250 3.24 9.36 13.91
CA ARG A 250 2.56 8.22 14.54
C ARG A 250 1.06 8.32 14.29
N ARG A 251 0.51 7.31 13.62
CA ARG A 251 -0.95 7.17 13.43
C ARG A 251 -1.50 6.25 14.52
N SER A 252 -2.46 6.75 15.29
CA SER A 252 -3.15 5.98 16.33
C SER A 252 -4.66 6.18 16.23
N LEU A 253 -5.42 5.21 16.74
CA LEU A 253 -6.85 5.38 16.93
C LEU A 253 -7.10 6.52 17.91
N MET A 254 -8.03 7.43 17.55
CA MET A 254 -8.48 8.49 18.45
C MET A 254 -9.29 7.93 19.62
N PHE A 255 -10.11 6.91 19.33
CA PHE A 255 -10.92 6.21 20.33
C PHE A 255 -10.79 4.71 20.14
N ASP A 256 -10.44 4.02 21.22
CA ASP A 256 -10.61 2.58 21.31
C ASP A 256 -12.04 2.25 21.79
N THR A 257 -12.52 1.04 21.50
CA THR A 257 -13.83 0.54 21.95
C THR A 257 -14.02 0.68 23.46
N MET A 258 -12.97 0.40 24.22
CA MET A 258 -12.96 0.58 25.67
C MET A 258 -13.12 2.05 26.08
N GLN A 259 -12.44 2.97 25.39
CA GLN A 259 -12.53 4.40 25.66
C GLN A 259 -13.91 4.95 25.30
N LEU A 260 -14.53 4.41 24.24
CA LEU A 260 -15.88 4.74 23.85
C LEU A 260 -16.89 4.35 24.94
N ILE A 261 -16.81 3.12 25.45
CA ILE A 261 -17.67 2.63 26.54
C ILE A 261 -17.47 3.46 27.81
N VAL A 262 -16.23 3.74 28.19
CA VAL A 262 -15.91 4.57 29.37
C VAL A 262 -16.47 5.99 29.22
N SER A 263 -16.34 6.59 28.03
CA SER A 263 -16.81 7.95 27.79
C SER A 263 -18.34 8.05 27.83
N PHE A 264 -19.05 7.14 27.16
CA PHE A 264 -20.52 7.08 27.23
C PHE A 264 -21.02 6.73 28.64
N GLY A 265 -20.35 5.81 29.33
CA GLY A 265 -20.66 5.45 30.70
C GLY A 265 -20.46 6.61 31.67
N GLY A 266 -19.39 7.40 31.50
CA GLY A 266 -19.14 8.60 32.28
C GLY A 266 -20.21 9.67 32.09
N ILE A 267 -20.62 9.92 30.84
CA ILE A 267 -21.68 10.90 30.53
C ILE A 267 -23.03 10.43 31.10
N ALA A 268 -23.39 9.15 30.89
CA ALA A 268 -24.64 8.59 31.43
C ALA A 268 -24.68 8.58 32.96
N GLY A 269 -23.55 8.27 33.60
CA GLY A 269 -23.42 8.29 35.06
C GLY A 269 -23.51 9.70 35.64
N LEU A 270 -22.92 10.70 34.97
CA LEU A 270 -22.93 12.08 35.45
C LEU A 270 -24.30 12.77 35.28
N PHE A 271 -24.95 12.61 34.12
CA PHE A 271 -26.18 13.33 33.81
C PHE A 271 -27.46 12.60 34.22
N LEU A 272 -27.48 11.27 34.13
CA LEU A 272 -28.68 10.47 34.40
C LEU A 272 -28.58 9.68 35.71
N GLY A 273 -27.40 9.64 36.36
CA GLY A 273 -27.15 8.75 37.48
C GLY A 273 -27.21 7.27 37.12
N VAL A 274 -27.18 6.94 35.83
CA VAL A 274 -27.30 5.57 35.34
C VAL A 274 -25.98 4.84 35.55
N SER A 275 -26.04 3.70 36.22
CA SER A 275 -24.91 2.80 36.44
C SER A 275 -25.22 1.41 35.89
N LEU A 276 -24.21 0.53 35.84
CA LEU A 276 -24.42 -0.86 35.41
C LEU A 276 -25.51 -1.56 36.25
N LEU A 277 -25.60 -1.23 37.55
CA LEU A 277 -26.61 -1.77 38.44
C LEU A 277 -28.03 -1.30 38.08
N THR A 278 -28.21 -0.02 37.72
CA THR A 278 -29.53 0.49 37.32
C THR A 278 -30.01 -0.16 36.01
N VAL A 279 -29.08 -0.50 35.11
CA VAL A 279 -29.39 -1.25 33.87
C VAL A 279 -29.86 -2.67 34.17
N VAL A 280 -29.14 -3.39 35.06
CA VAL A 280 -29.55 -4.74 35.48
C VAL A 280 -30.91 -4.72 36.18
N GLU A 281 -31.15 -3.75 37.05
CA GLU A 281 -32.43 -3.56 37.73
C GLU A 281 -33.57 -3.28 36.74
N PHE A 282 -33.33 -2.44 35.73
CA PHE A 282 -34.30 -2.19 34.66
C PHE A 282 -34.69 -3.50 33.93
N PHE A 283 -33.71 -4.32 33.52
CA PHE A 283 -34.01 -5.60 32.87
C PHE A 283 -34.75 -6.57 33.80
N TYR A 284 -34.41 -6.60 35.10
CA TYR A 284 -35.11 -7.42 36.08
C TYR A 284 -36.59 -7.06 36.18
N TYR A 285 -36.93 -5.77 36.28
CA TYR A 285 -38.32 -5.33 36.33
C TYR A 285 -39.05 -5.55 35.01
N VAL A 286 -38.41 -5.33 33.87
CA VAL A 286 -39.01 -5.61 32.55
C VAL A 286 -39.34 -7.09 32.41
N ILE A 287 -38.44 -8.01 32.79
CA ILE A 287 -38.70 -9.46 32.76
C ILE A 287 -39.86 -9.80 33.70
N LYS A 288 -39.87 -9.26 34.92
CA LYS A 288 -40.96 -9.48 35.88
C LYS A 288 -42.31 -9.01 35.35
N ILE A 289 -42.35 -7.86 34.68
CA ILE A 289 -43.56 -7.32 34.03
C ILE A 289 -44.00 -8.22 32.87
N ILE A 290 -43.09 -8.67 32.00
CA ILE A 290 -43.40 -9.59 30.89
C ILE A 290 -43.99 -10.90 31.42
N VAL A 291 -43.37 -11.49 32.44
CA VAL A 291 -43.84 -12.72 33.08
C VAL A 291 -45.22 -12.51 33.70
N ALA A 292 -45.45 -11.39 34.40
CA ALA A 292 -46.76 -11.06 34.97
C ALA A 292 -47.83 -10.90 33.88
N ILE A 293 -47.53 -10.20 32.79
CA ILE A 293 -48.42 -10.05 31.64
C ILE A 293 -48.72 -11.43 31.01
N PHE A 294 -47.71 -12.29 30.87
CA PHE A 294 -47.89 -13.63 30.35
C PHE A 294 -48.82 -14.48 31.23
N TYR A 295 -48.64 -14.46 32.56
CA TYR A 295 -49.54 -15.12 33.49
C TYR A 295 -50.98 -14.58 33.41
N VAL A 296 -51.15 -13.27 33.29
CA VAL A 296 -52.47 -12.65 33.12
C VAL A 296 -53.14 -13.10 31.81
N VAL A 297 -52.42 -13.09 30.69
CA VAL A 297 -52.94 -13.51 29.38
C VAL A 297 -53.30 -15.00 29.35
N VAL A 298 -52.47 -15.87 29.94
CA VAL A 298 -52.76 -17.32 30.06
C VAL A 298 -54.00 -17.54 30.94
N SER A 299 -54.14 -16.80 32.05
CA SER A 299 -55.32 -16.91 32.92
C SER A 299 -56.62 -16.49 32.22
N TRP A 300 -56.57 -15.50 31.32
CA TRP A 300 -57.69 -15.08 30.48
C TRP A 300 -58.05 -16.13 29.42
N ARG A 301 -57.06 -16.78 28.78
CA ARG A 301 -57.31 -17.88 27.83
C ARG A 301 -57.97 -19.09 28.50
N SER A 302 -57.57 -19.44 29.73
CA SER A 302 -58.19 -20.53 30.51
C SER A 302 -59.67 -20.27 30.84
N LYS A 303 -60.06 -19.01 31.12
CA LYS A 303 -61.47 -18.65 31.35
C LYS A 303 -62.32 -18.69 30.08
N SER A 304 -61.76 -18.36 28.91
CA SER A 304 -62.49 -18.42 27.64
C SER A 304 -62.86 -19.86 27.24
N GLN A 305 -62.02 -20.85 27.54
CA GLN A 305 -62.25 -22.26 27.21
C GLN A 305 -63.30 -22.96 28.11
N LYS A 306 -63.58 -22.44 29.32
CA LYS A 306 -64.67 -22.92 30.19
C LYS A 306 -66.06 -22.44 29.78
N SER A 307 -66.17 -21.43 28.90
CA SER A 307 -67.48 -20.92 28.43
C SER A 307 -68.10 -21.74 27.29
N THR A 308 -67.31 -22.54 26.56
CA THR A 308 -67.77 -23.33 25.39
C THR A 308 -68.12 -24.79 25.69
N SER A 309 -68.10 -25.22 26.96
CA SER A 309 -68.45 -26.60 27.37
C SER A 309 -69.64 -26.64 28.36
N LYS A 310 -70.84 -26.31 27.89
CA LYS A 310 -72.11 -26.71 28.54
C LYS A 310 -72.90 -27.62 27.59
N PRO A 311 -73.26 -28.86 27.99
CA PRO A 311 -74.00 -29.78 27.14
C PRO A 311 -75.50 -29.43 27.12
N ASN A 312 -76.09 -29.57 25.93
CA ASN A 312 -77.52 -29.36 25.67
C ASN A 312 -78.33 -30.53 26.27
N LYS A 313 -79.15 -30.28 27.30
CA LYS A 313 -80.14 -31.23 27.81
C LYS A 313 -81.50 -30.94 27.18
N ASN A 314 -81.79 -31.63 26.09
CA ASN A 314 -83.17 -31.87 25.64
C ASN A 314 -83.80 -32.94 26.55
N PHE A 315 -84.95 -32.65 27.17
CA PHE A 315 -85.91 -33.71 27.50
C PHE A 315 -87.34 -33.16 27.55
N ASN A 316 -88.22 -33.90 26.88
CA ASN A 316 -89.56 -33.57 26.40
C ASN A 316 -90.63 -33.41 27.49
N ASN A 317 -91.67 -32.63 27.11
CA ASN A 317 -93.02 -32.65 27.66
C ASN A 317 -93.66 -34.06 27.56
N ASN A 318 -94.55 -34.40 28.53
CA ASN A 318 -95.91 -34.84 28.22
C ASN A 318 -96.81 -34.97 29.49
N HIS A 319 -97.96 -34.29 29.40
CA HIS A 319 -99.33 -34.65 29.82
C HIS A 319 -99.62 -35.38 31.15
N THR A 320 -100.47 -34.73 31.97
CA THR A 320 -101.79 -35.15 32.53
C THR A 320 -102.07 -34.19 33.71
N LYS A 321 -103.23 -33.57 33.91
CA LYS A 321 -104.62 -33.72 33.45
C LYS A 321 -105.31 -32.36 33.58
#